data_AF-A0A6J4YKW4-F1
#
_entry.id   AF-A0A6J4YKW4-F1
#
_cell.length_a   1.000
_cell.length_b   1.000
_cell.length_c   1.000
_cell.angle_alpha   90.00
_cell.angle_beta   90.00
_cell.angle_gamma   90.00
#
_symmetry.space_group_name_H-M   'P 1'
#
loop_
_entity.id
_entity.type
_entity.pdbx_description
1 polymer ?
#
loop_
_entity_poly.entity_id
_entity_poly.type
_entity_poly.pdbx_seq_one_letter_code
_entity_poly.pdbx_strand_id
1 'polypeptide(L)'
;MKSHNTIKKFEARQSKRIAAALIEMRKSKFNWRIVVFPLFAYDIIRYRLRLQQLRRNLFFTRELALDASINIHRGAERAWEIRRIEIKTKDILDKEKKGFYTDKIRNKQLQEIAFLVDHYLEVLESNQTGYKDALKSLYTAKGSYLAFLNRLQKVEEQVIQAAVTTMRKGTKKERRLWFDKVRAATKKIRLAEAEKIYTEVKK
;
A
#
# COMPACT_ATOMS: atom_id res chain seq x y z
N MET A 1 6.22 4.36 22.25
CA MET A 1 5.79 5.31 21.19
C MET A 1 6.79 5.56 20.05
N LYS A 2 8.10 5.32 20.20
CA LYS A 2 9.08 5.44 19.11
C LYS A 2 8.80 4.49 17.92
N SER A 3 8.29 3.28 18.21
CA SER A 3 7.95 2.24 17.21
C SER A 3 6.91 2.66 16.17
N HIS A 4 5.85 3.39 16.55
CA HIS A 4 4.80 3.83 15.61
C HIS A 4 5.36 4.68 14.48
N ASN A 5 6.13 5.72 14.81
CA ASN A 5 6.70 6.61 13.79
C ASN A 5 7.69 5.88 12.89
N THR A 6 8.39 4.86 13.39
CA THR A 6 9.28 4.03 12.58
C THR A 6 8.52 3.12 11.62
N ILE A 7 7.45 2.44 12.07
CA ILE A 7 6.58 1.62 11.20
C ILE A 7 5.95 2.50 10.13
N LYS A 8 5.35 3.64 10.52
CA LYS A 8 4.71 4.58 9.59
C LYS A 8 5.70 5.12 8.56
N LYS A 9 6.91 5.49 8.97
CA LYS A 9 7.98 5.93 8.05
C LYS A 9 8.42 4.82 7.11
N PHE A 10 8.51 3.58 7.59
CA PHE A 10 8.86 2.43 6.75
C PHE A 10 7.80 2.20 5.67
N GLU A 11 6.53 2.13 6.06
CA GLU A 11 5.40 1.91 5.14
C GLU A 11 5.25 3.05 4.12
N ALA A 12 5.45 4.29 4.56
CA ALA A 12 5.43 5.45 3.67
C ALA A 12 6.59 5.40 2.64
N ARG A 13 7.78 4.93 3.05
CA ARG A 13 8.93 4.76 2.17
C ARG A 13 8.70 3.65 1.14
N GLN A 14 8.15 2.52 1.55
CA GLN A 14 7.77 1.42 0.66
C GLN A 14 6.74 1.87 -0.37
N SER A 15 5.66 2.50 0.09
CA SER A 15 4.61 3.06 -0.77
C SER A 15 5.14 4.09 -1.77
N LYS A 16 6.09 4.94 -1.35
CA LYS A 16 6.78 5.90 -2.24
C LYS A 16 7.58 5.20 -3.33
N ARG A 17 8.33 4.14 -3.01
CA ARG A 17 9.11 3.37 -4.00
C ARG A 17 8.20 2.68 -5.01
N ILE A 18 7.09 2.09 -4.54
CA ILE A 18 6.12 1.42 -5.41
C ILE A 18 5.45 2.45 -6.34
N ALA A 19 4.99 3.58 -5.81
CA ALA A 19 4.39 4.64 -6.62
C ALA A 19 5.37 5.22 -7.66
N ALA A 20 6.65 5.38 -7.29
CA ALA A 20 7.69 5.85 -8.21
C ALA A 20 8.01 4.84 -9.34
N ALA A 21 7.94 3.54 -9.04
CA ALA A 21 8.13 2.50 -10.04
C ALA A 21 6.92 2.35 -10.99
N LEU A 22 5.72 2.69 -10.53
CA LEU A 22 4.49 2.54 -11.32
C LEU A 22 4.22 3.68 -12.25
N ILE A 23 4.54 4.90 -11.82
CA ILE A 23 4.42 6.06 -12.67
C ILE A 23 5.81 6.28 -13.27
N GLU A 24 6.02 5.65 -14.42
CA GLU A 24 7.13 6.01 -15.28
C GLU A 24 6.93 7.47 -15.72
N MET A 25 7.93 8.31 -15.49
CA MET A 25 7.96 9.64 -16.09
C MET A 25 7.95 9.41 -17.60
N ARG A 26 6.87 9.80 -18.29
CA ARG A 26 6.78 9.68 -19.75
C ARG A 26 7.99 10.45 -20.29
N LYS A 27 9.02 9.74 -20.77
CA LYS A 27 10.16 10.37 -21.43
C LYS A 27 9.59 11.10 -22.64
N SER A 28 9.53 12.43 -22.57
CA SER A 28 9.06 13.24 -23.68
C SER A 28 9.95 12.91 -24.87
N LYS A 29 9.37 12.35 -25.94
CA LYS A 29 10.07 12.14 -27.21
C LYS A 29 10.32 13.48 -27.95
N PHE A 30 9.92 14.61 -27.37
CA PHE A 30 10.00 15.93 -27.98
C PHE A 30 11.17 16.74 -27.42
N ASN A 31 12.24 16.84 -28.21
CA ASN A 31 13.14 18.00 -28.26
C ASN A 31 12.51 18.99 -29.26
N TRP A 32 12.52 20.33 -29.14
CA TRP A 32 13.39 21.27 -28.43
C TRP A 32 12.75 22.68 -28.45
N ARG A 33 13.10 23.50 -27.45
CA ARG A 33 12.99 24.97 -27.33
C ARG A 33 11.57 25.60 -27.27
N ILE A 34 11.23 26.01 -26.04
CA ILE A 34 10.30 27.09 -25.65
C ILE A 34 8.82 26.71 -25.48
N VAL A 35 8.16 26.04 -26.44
CA VAL A 35 6.70 25.74 -26.31
C VAL A 35 6.39 24.59 -25.33
N VAL A 36 7.38 23.75 -25.03
CA VAL A 36 7.21 22.53 -24.21
C VAL A 36 7.31 22.81 -22.71
N PHE A 37 7.83 23.96 -22.24
CA PHE A 37 8.04 24.17 -20.80
C PHE A 37 6.73 24.18 -19.98
N PRO A 38 5.65 24.87 -20.41
CA PRO A 38 4.36 24.79 -19.72
C PRO A 38 3.74 23.39 -19.79
N LEU A 39 3.87 22.70 -20.93
CA LEU A 39 3.36 21.32 -21.12
C LEU A 39 4.15 20.30 -20.31
N PHE A 40 5.45 20.46 -20.19
CA PHE A 40 6.35 19.65 -19.38
C PHE A 40 6.14 19.90 -17.90
N ALA A 41 6.00 21.16 -17.48
CA ALA A 41 5.62 21.52 -16.12
C ALA A 41 4.23 20.96 -15.79
N TYR A 42 3.27 21.05 -16.71
CA TYR A 42 1.94 20.47 -16.57
C TYR A 42 1.98 18.94 -16.46
N ASP A 43 2.76 18.26 -17.30
CA ASP A 43 2.95 16.81 -17.23
C ASP A 43 3.69 16.39 -15.95
N ILE A 44 4.65 17.18 -15.46
CA ILE A 44 5.31 16.99 -14.15
C ILE A 44 4.32 17.19 -13.00
N ILE A 45 3.50 18.24 -13.03
CA ILE A 45 2.50 18.53 -12.00
C ILE A 45 1.46 17.40 -12.00
N ARG A 46 0.96 17.02 -13.16
CA ARG A 46 0.02 15.90 -13.34
C ARG A 46 0.64 14.57 -12.92
N TYR A 47 1.91 14.34 -13.20
CA TYR A 47 2.69 13.19 -12.72
C TYR A 47 2.78 13.19 -11.19
N ARG A 48 3.16 14.32 -10.57
CA ARG A 48 3.25 14.48 -9.11
C ARG A 48 1.89 14.29 -8.44
N LEU A 49 0.81 14.82 -9.02
CA LEU A 49 -0.56 14.66 -8.52
C LEU A 49 -1.01 13.19 -8.60
N ARG A 50 -0.78 12.52 -9.75
CA ARG A 50 -1.07 11.09 -9.91
C ARG A 50 -0.24 10.23 -8.95
N LEU A 51 1.03 10.59 -8.73
CA LEU A 51 1.93 9.91 -7.80
C LEU A 51 1.50 10.10 -6.35
N GLN A 52 1.06 11.32 -5.98
CA GLN A 52 0.50 11.59 -4.67
C GLN A 52 -0.81 10.86 -4.44
N GLN A 53 -1.70 10.81 -5.43
CA GLN A 53 -2.97 10.07 -5.34
C GLN A 53 -2.73 8.57 -5.24
N LEU A 54 -1.87 7.99 -6.09
CA LEU A 54 -1.54 6.57 -6.05
C LEU A 54 -0.86 6.19 -4.73
N ARG A 55 0.08 7.03 -4.25
CA ARG A 55 0.72 6.85 -2.94
C ARG A 55 -0.31 6.89 -1.82
N ARG A 56 -1.22 7.87 -1.82
CA ARG A 56 -2.29 7.97 -0.82
C ARG A 56 -3.18 6.73 -0.86
N ASN A 57 -3.58 6.26 -2.04
CA ASN A 57 -4.45 5.09 -2.18
C ASN A 57 -3.75 3.78 -1.75
N LEU A 58 -2.47 3.59 -2.10
CA LEU A 58 -1.68 2.41 -1.68
C LEU A 58 -1.35 2.42 -0.19
N PHE A 59 -1.23 3.60 0.41
CA PHE A 59 -0.93 3.79 1.82
C PHE A 59 -2.19 3.78 2.69
N PHE A 60 -3.36 4.08 2.12
CA PHE A 60 -4.60 4.27 2.87
C PHE A 60 -5.02 3.03 3.67
N THR A 61 -4.99 1.83 3.07
CA THR A 61 -5.35 0.58 3.76
C THR A 61 -4.36 0.26 4.88
N ARG A 62 -3.07 0.44 4.62
CA ARG A 62 -1.99 0.25 5.61
C ARG A 62 -2.05 1.23 6.76
N GLU A 63 -2.36 2.50 6.47
CA GLU A 63 -2.51 3.55 7.47
C GLU A 63 -3.69 3.26 8.38
N LEU A 64 -4.84 2.87 7.83
CA LEU A 64 -6.00 2.46 8.63
C LEU A 64 -5.69 1.23 9.49
N ALA A 65 -5.00 0.23 8.93
CA ALA A 65 -4.61 -0.96 9.68
C ALA A 65 -3.63 -0.65 10.81
N LEU A 66 -2.65 0.23 10.57
CA LEU A 66 -1.67 0.64 11.57
C LEU A 66 -2.32 1.50 12.67
N ASP A 67 -3.18 2.44 12.31
CA ASP A 67 -3.88 3.27 13.30
C ASP A 67 -4.79 2.40 14.19
N ALA A 68 -5.48 1.41 13.59
CA ALA A 68 -6.32 0.47 14.32
C ALA A 68 -5.50 -0.46 15.24
N SER A 69 -4.40 -1.04 14.75
CA SER A 69 -3.54 -1.91 15.58
C SER A 69 -2.96 -1.16 16.78
N ILE A 70 -2.61 0.11 16.63
CA ILE A 70 -2.14 0.96 17.74
C ILE A 70 -3.23 1.19 18.77
N ASN A 71 -4.45 1.51 18.34
CA ASN A 71 -5.56 1.73 19.27
C ASN A 71 -5.86 0.43 20.04
N ILE A 72 -5.87 -0.71 19.35
CA ILE A 72 -6.06 -2.02 19.96
C ILE A 72 -4.95 -2.34 20.96
N HIS A 73 -3.68 -2.13 20.59
CA HIS A 73 -2.55 -2.32 21.49
C HIS A 73 -2.58 -1.41 22.74
N ARG A 74 -3.30 -0.27 22.67
CA ARG A 74 -3.54 0.64 23.80
C ARG A 74 -4.76 0.27 24.65
N GLY A 75 -5.42 -0.85 24.36
CA GLY A 75 -6.59 -1.35 25.10
C GLY A 75 -7.93 -1.03 24.45
N ALA A 76 -7.98 -0.51 23.22
CA ALA A 76 -9.24 -0.37 22.50
C ALA A 76 -9.78 -1.74 22.06
N GLU A 77 -11.11 -1.88 22.02
CA GLU A 77 -11.73 -3.10 21.55
C GLU A 77 -11.55 -3.28 20.03
N ARG A 78 -11.08 -4.46 19.62
CA ARG A 78 -10.86 -4.80 18.21
C ARG A 78 -12.12 -4.63 17.36
N ALA A 79 -13.26 -5.10 17.84
CA ALA A 79 -14.53 -5.00 17.13
C ALA A 79 -14.92 -3.54 16.85
N TRP A 80 -14.66 -2.65 17.83
CA TRP A 80 -14.95 -1.23 17.69
C TRP A 80 -14.05 -0.54 16.64
N GLU A 81 -12.74 -0.82 16.64
CA GLU A 81 -11.82 -0.22 15.66
C GLU A 81 -12.11 -0.70 14.23
N ILE A 82 -12.45 -1.97 14.04
CA ILE A 82 -12.88 -2.49 12.74
C ILE A 82 -14.19 -1.82 12.30
N ARG A 83 -15.19 -1.70 13.18
CA ARG A 83 -16.44 -1.00 12.88
C ARG A 83 -16.22 0.47 12.53
N ARG A 84 -15.29 1.15 13.20
CA ARG A 84 -14.91 2.54 12.89
C ARG A 84 -14.30 2.66 11.49
N ILE A 85 -13.47 1.70 11.08
CA ILE A 85 -12.94 1.62 9.70
C ILE A 85 -14.08 1.37 8.70
N GLU A 86 -15.01 0.48 9.03
CA GLU A 86 -16.18 0.21 8.19
C GLU A 86 -17.02 1.46 7.95
N ILE A 87 -17.29 2.25 9.00
CA ILE A 87 -18.02 3.51 8.89
C ILE A 87 -17.25 4.50 8.01
N LYS A 88 -15.96 4.71 8.28
CA LYS A 88 -15.12 5.62 7.47
C LYS A 88 -15.07 5.24 5.99
N THR A 89 -14.94 3.96 5.69
CA THR A 89 -14.90 3.47 4.30
C THR A 89 -16.27 3.52 3.63
N LYS A 90 -17.36 3.40 4.39
CA LYS A 90 -18.72 3.58 3.89
C LYS A 90 -18.98 5.06 3.53
N ASP A 91 -18.57 6.01 4.37
CA ASP A 91 -18.67 7.44 4.05
C ASP A 91 -17.94 7.81 2.76
N ILE A 92 -16.80 7.16 2.48
CA ILE A 92 -16.06 7.35 1.22
C ILE A 92 -16.85 6.79 0.03
N LEU A 93 -17.48 5.62 0.20
CA LEU A 93 -18.33 5.03 -0.83
C LEU A 93 -19.55 5.91 -1.13
N ASP A 94 -20.23 6.40 -0.11
CA ASP A 94 -21.43 7.22 -0.26
C ASP A 94 -21.11 8.56 -0.96
N LYS A 95 -19.89 9.08 -0.79
CA LYS A 95 -19.39 10.29 -1.47
C LYS A 95 -18.87 10.02 -2.89
N GLU A 96 -18.61 8.76 -3.25
CA GLU A 96 -17.99 8.38 -4.54
C GLU A 96 -19.03 8.30 -5.66
N LYS A 97 -19.17 9.39 -6.41
CA LYS A 97 -20.12 9.48 -7.53
C LYS A 97 -19.60 8.94 -8.86
N LYS A 98 -18.29 8.68 -8.99
CA LYS A 98 -17.63 8.40 -10.28
C LYS A 98 -17.46 6.90 -10.57
N GLY A 99 -17.94 6.03 -9.68
CA GLY A 99 -17.94 4.57 -9.87
C GLY A 99 -16.54 3.93 -9.85
N PHE A 100 -15.56 4.61 -9.24
CA PHE A 100 -14.23 4.06 -8.99
C PHE A 100 -14.17 3.15 -7.76
N TYR A 101 -15.07 3.40 -6.80
CA TYR A 101 -15.19 2.63 -5.57
C TYR A 101 -16.55 1.94 -5.53
N THR A 102 -16.56 0.68 -5.08
CA THR A 102 -17.78 -0.14 -5.01
C THR A 102 -17.74 -0.98 -3.74
N ASP A 103 -18.89 -1.42 -3.25
CA ASP A 103 -18.97 -2.30 -2.08
C ASP A 103 -18.08 -3.54 -2.19
N LYS A 104 -17.98 -4.13 -3.39
CA LYS A 104 -17.11 -5.30 -3.61
C LYS A 104 -15.64 -4.99 -3.37
N ILE A 105 -15.18 -3.80 -3.80
CA ILE A 105 -13.80 -3.35 -3.55
C ILE A 105 -13.61 -3.06 -2.07
N ARG A 106 -14.57 -2.36 -1.45
CA ARG A 106 -14.57 -2.04 -0.02
C ARG A 106 -14.46 -3.29 0.84
N ASN A 107 -15.30 -4.30 0.60
CA ASN A 107 -15.29 -5.54 1.37
C ASN A 107 -13.96 -6.28 1.27
N LYS A 108 -13.31 -6.26 0.10
CA LYS A 108 -11.96 -6.82 -0.06
C LYS A 108 -10.88 -5.98 0.63
N GLN A 109 -11.01 -4.66 0.64
CA GLN A 109 -10.10 -3.80 1.40
C GLN A 109 -10.25 -4.00 2.91
N LEU A 110 -11.44 -4.24 3.42
CA LEU A 110 -11.64 -4.57 4.84
C LEU A 110 -10.92 -5.87 5.23
N GLN A 111 -10.94 -6.88 4.34
CA GLN A 111 -10.17 -8.12 4.54
C GLN A 111 -8.65 -7.87 4.52
N GLU A 112 -8.17 -7.01 3.61
CA GLU A 112 -6.76 -6.56 3.59
C GLU A 112 -6.37 -5.82 4.87
N ILE A 113 -7.23 -4.91 5.34
CA ILE A 113 -7.00 -4.14 6.56
C ILE A 113 -6.95 -5.07 7.77
N ALA A 114 -7.91 -5.99 7.92
CA ALA A 114 -7.91 -6.95 9.02
C ALA A 114 -6.64 -7.81 9.03
N PHE A 115 -6.21 -8.32 7.87
CA PHE A 115 -4.97 -9.06 7.72
C PHE A 115 -3.74 -8.26 8.15
N LEU A 116 -3.69 -6.97 7.80
CA LEU A 116 -2.60 -6.07 8.19
C LEU A 116 -2.65 -5.67 9.67
N VAL A 117 -3.85 -5.53 10.26
CA VAL A 117 -4.02 -5.27 11.70
C VAL A 117 -3.37 -6.37 12.52
N ASP A 118 -3.63 -7.64 12.18
CA ASP A 118 -3.03 -8.79 12.86
C ASP A 118 -1.50 -8.74 12.80
N HIS A 119 -0.95 -8.52 11.60
CA HIS A 119 0.50 -8.37 11.44
C HIS A 119 1.08 -7.21 12.26
N TYR A 120 0.44 -6.04 12.25
CA TYR A 120 0.95 -4.90 13.00
C TYR A 120 0.83 -5.07 14.51
N LEU A 121 -0.17 -5.80 15.01
CA LEU A 121 -0.26 -6.15 16.42
C LEU A 121 0.92 -7.03 16.83
N GLU A 122 1.22 -8.08 16.07
CA GLU A 122 2.39 -8.95 16.34
C GLU A 122 3.71 -8.16 16.33
N VAL A 123 3.85 -7.19 15.42
CA VAL A 123 5.01 -6.29 15.38
C VAL A 123 5.05 -5.38 16.61
N LEU A 124 3.92 -4.82 17.04
CA LEU A 124 3.85 -3.90 18.19
C LEU A 124 4.07 -4.63 19.52
N GLU A 125 3.67 -5.89 19.62
CA GLU A 125 3.92 -6.77 20.76
C GLU A 125 5.37 -7.23 20.85
N SER A 126 6.14 -7.13 19.75
CA SER A 126 7.57 -7.39 19.82
C SER A 126 8.27 -6.34 20.69
N ASN A 127 9.08 -6.77 21.65
CA ASN A 127 9.86 -5.90 22.55
C ASN A 127 11.01 -5.15 21.84
N GLN A 128 10.99 -5.07 20.51
CA GLN A 128 12.06 -4.51 19.70
C GLN A 128 11.87 -3.02 19.45
N THR A 129 12.96 -2.26 19.45
CA THR A 129 12.92 -0.80 19.27
C THR A 129 12.86 -0.39 17.79
N GLY A 130 13.36 -1.24 16.88
CA GLY A 130 13.39 -1.03 15.44
C GLY A 130 12.42 -1.93 14.68
N TYR A 131 11.79 -1.40 13.62
CA TYR A 131 10.86 -2.18 12.79
C TYR A 131 11.54 -3.36 12.08
N LYS A 132 12.79 -3.17 11.62
CA LYS A 132 13.58 -4.27 11.03
C LYS A 132 13.82 -5.39 12.03
N ASP A 133 14.14 -5.04 13.27
CA ASP A 133 14.45 -6.00 14.33
C ASP A 133 13.18 -6.69 14.84
N ALA A 134 12.07 -5.95 14.93
CA ALA A 134 10.74 -6.51 15.15
C ALA A 134 10.37 -7.54 14.07
N LEU A 135 10.58 -7.21 12.80
CA LEU A 135 10.33 -8.13 11.69
C LEU A 135 11.25 -9.37 11.74
N LYS A 136 12.52 -9.22 12.12
CA LYS A 136 13.44 -10.37 12.28
C LYS A 136 13.05 -11.24 13.48
N SER A 137 12.58 -10.64 14.56
CA SER A 137 12.07 -11.35 15.73
C SER A 137 10.81 -12.14 15.40
N LEU A 138 9.91 -11.56 14.62
CA LEU A 138 8.65 -12.18 14.23
C LEU A 138 8.83 -13.24 13.12
N TYR A 139 9.73 -12.97 12.19
CA TYR A 139 10.04 -13.82 11.05
C TYR A 139 11.51 -14.24 11.08
N THR A 140 11.83 -15.24 11.90
CA THR A 140 13.21 -15.67 12.17
C THR A 140 14.03 -15.96 10.91
N ALA A 141 13.38 -16.47 9.85
CA ALA A 141 14.01 -16.76 8.57
C ALA A 141 13.43 -15.92 7.42
N LYS A 142 14.27 -15.56 6.44
CA LYS A 142 13.86 -14.89 5.20
C LYS A 142 12.66 -15.59 4.54
N GLY A 143 12.64 -16.91 4.54
CA GLY A 143 11.53 -17.72 3.99
C GLY A 143 10.19 -17.45 4.64
N SER A 144 10.15 -17.29 5.97
CA SER A 144 8.92 -16.99 6.72
C SER A 144 8.38 -15.59 6.39
N TYR A 145 9.26 -14.59 6.28
CA TYR A 145 8.87 -13.25 5.84
C TYR A 145 8.38 -13.23 4.38
N LEU A 146 9.03 -13.98 3.48
CA LEU A 146 8.57 -14.12 2.10
C LEU A 146 7.21 -14.82 2.02
N ALA A 147 6.93 -15.80 2.89
CA ALA A 147 5.64 -16.45 2.98
C ALA A 147 4.55 -15.44 3.40
N PHE A 148 4.83 -14.60 4.40
CA PHE A 148 3.94 -13.49 4.77
C PHE A 148 3.70 -12.54 3.59
N LEU A 149 4.76 -12.09 2.91
CA LEU A 149 4.63 -11.19 1.75
C LEU A 149 3.81 -11.81 0.61
N ASN A 150 3.93 -13.12 0.39
CA ASN A 150 3.10 -13.84 -0.58
C ASN A 150 1.63 -13.92 -0.16
N ARG A 151 1.34 -14.11 1.14
CA ARG A 151 -0.04 -14.05 1.65
C ARG A 151 -0.63 -12.65 1.51
N LEU A 152 0.14 -11.61 1.87
CA LEU A 152 -0.26 -10.22 1.68
C LEU A 152 -0.57 -9.93 0.21
N GLN A 153 0.30 -10.38 -0.70
CA GLN A 153 0.11 -10.23 -2.14
C GLN A 153 -1.18 -10.91 -2.64
N LYS A 154 -1.53 -12.09 -2.11
CA LYS A 154 -2.80 -12.78 -2.45
C LYS A 154 -4.02 -11.99 -1.98
N VAL A 155 -3.97 -11.39 -0.80
CA VAL A 155 -5.08 -10.59 -0.27
C VAL A 155 -5.27 -9.31 -1.10
N GLU A 156 -4.17 -8.62 -1.44
CA GLU A 156 -4.19 -7.46 -2.34
C GLU A 156 -4.71 -7.81 -3.74
N GLU A 157 -4.38 -8.98 -4.26
CA GLU A 157 -4.89 -9.48 -5.55
C GLU A 157 -6.42 -9.62 -5.55
N GLN A 158 -7.03 -9.96 -4.43
CA GLN A 158 -8.50 -10.02 -4.33
C GLN A 158 -9.13 -8.62 -4.45
N VAL A 159 -8.49 -7.60 -3.87
CA VAL A 159 -8.91 -6.19 -4.01
C VAL A 159 -8.79 -5.74 -5.46
N ILE A 160 -7.65 -6.04 -6.09
CA ILE A 160 -7.38 -5.77 -7.50
C ILE A 160 -8.42 -6.43 -8.40
N GLN A 161 -8.72 -7.71 -8.17
CA GLN A 161 -9.68 -8.45 -8.97
C GLN A 161 -11.10 -7.91 -8.81
N ALA A 162 -11.48 -7.49 -7.58
CA ALA A 162 -12.73 -6.77 -7.36
C ALA A 162 -12.75 -5.48 -8.20
N ALA A 163 -11.68 -4.68 -8.18
CA ALA A 163 -11.58 -3.45 -8.96
C ALA A 163 -11.66 -3.66 -10.48
N VAL A 164 -10.98 -4.69 -11.01
CA VAL A 164 -11.05 -5.07 -12.43
C VAL A 164 -12.46 -5.49 -12.85
N THR A 165 -13.25 -6.07 -11.94
CA THR A 165 -14.59 -6.59 -12.26
C THR A 165 -15.70 -5.57 -12.06
N THR A 166 -15.60 -4.69 -11.06
CA THR A 166 -16.73 -3.82 -10.67
C THR A 166 -16.54 -2.33 -10.97
N MET A 167 -15.32 -1.85 -11.22
CA MET A 167 -15.17 -0.43 -11.57
C MET A 167 -15.90 -0.15 -12.88
N ARG A 168 -16.66 0.95 -12.91
CA ARG A 168 -17.43 1.36 -14.08
C ARG A 168 -16.59 2.17 -15.07
N LYS A 169 -15.46 2.73 -14.62
CA LYS A 169 -14.59 3.57 -15.44
C LYS A 169 -13.40 2.80 -16.02
N GLY A 170 -13.13 3.04 -17.30
CA GLY A 170 -12.01 2.45 -18.04
C GLY A 170 -12.28 1.03 -18.52
N THR A 171 -11.57 0.61 -19.56
CA THR A 171 -11.76 -0.73 -20.11
C THR A 171 -11.21 -1.79 -19.15
N LYS A 172 -11.77 -3.01 -19.22
CA LYS A 172 -11.28 -4.15 -18.44
C LYS A 172 -9.82 -4.50 -18.77
N LYS A 173 -9.42 -4.32 -20.04
CA LYS A 173 -8.06 -4.58 -20.53
C LYS A 173 -7.05 -3.57 -19.97
N GLU A 174 -7.36 -2.28 -19.99
CA GLU A 174 -6.51 -1.23 -19.39
C GLU A 174 -6.35 -1.42 -17.88
N ARG A 175 -7.45 -1.75 -17.18
CA ARG A 175 -7.41 -2.03 -15.74
C ARG A 175 -6.49 -3.21 -15.42
N ARG A 176 -6.64 -4.34 -16.14
CA ARG A 176 -5.76 -5.51 -15.97
C ARG A 176 -4.30 -5.14 -16.16
N LEU A 177 -3.99 -4.48 -17.27
CA LEU A 177 -2.61 -4.10 -17.60
C LEU A 177 -2.00 -3.14 -16.56
N TRP A 178 -2.80 -2.19 -16.05
CA TRP A 178 -2.38 -1.32 -14.95
C TRP A 178 -2.09 -2.10 -13.68
N PHE A 179 -3.00 -3.00 -13.27
CA PHE A 179 -2.83 -3.77 -12.05
C PHE A 179 -1.73 -4.84 -12.13
N ASP A 180 -1.46 -5.39 -13.31
CA ASP A 180 -0.31 -6.28 -13.55
C ASP A 180 1.00 -5.54 -13.33
N LYS A 181 1.10 -4.28 -13.78
CA LYS A 181 2.24 -3.40 -13.46
C LYS A 181 2.36 -3.17 -11.95
N VAL A 182 1.25 -2.88 -11.26
CA VAL A 182 1.18 -2.72 -9.79
C VAL A 182 1.73 -3.95 -9.09
N ARG A 183 1.29 -5.14 -9.50
CA ARG A 183 1.72 -6.42 -8.95
C ARG A 183 3.21 -6.65 -9.15
N ALA A 184 3.71 -6.48 -10.38
CA ALA A 184 5.11 -6.69 -10.70
C ALA A 184 6.03 -5.73 -9.93
N ALA A 185 5.69 -4.44 -9.90
CA ALA A 185 6.47 -3.44 -9.17
C ALA A 185 6.50 -3.72 -7.66
N THR A 186 5.35 -4.06 -7.08
CA THR A 186 5.21 -4.36 -5.66
C THR A 186 6.02 -5.58 -5.26
N LYS A 187 5.91 -6.68 -6.03
CA LYS A 187 6.70 -7.90 -5.81
C LYS A 187 8.20 -7.63 -5.88
N LYS A 188 8.67 -6.91 -6.91
CA LYS A 188 10.09 -6.58 -7.09
C LYS A 188 10.64 -5.77 -5.91
N ILE A 189 9.92 -4.75 -5.47
CA ILE A 189 10.37 -3.87 -4.37
C ILE A 189 10.37 -4.62 -3.03
N ARG A 190 9.35 -5.44 -2.77
CA ARG A 190 9.25 -6.26 -1.55
C ARG A 190 10.38 -7.28 -1.46
N LEU A 191 10.70 -7.96 -2.57
CA LEU A 191 11.83 -8.90 -2.63
C LEU A 191 13.16 -8.21 -2.34
N ALA A 192 13.42 -7.06 -2.97
CA ALA A 192 14.63 -6.28 -2.73
C ALA A 192 14.73 -5.78 -1.28
N GLU A 193 13.60 -5.46 -0.65
CA GLU A 193 13.59 -5.07 0.77
C GLU A 193 13.80 -6.27 1.70
N ALA A 194 13.18 -7.41 1.41
CA ALA A 194 13.40 -8.65 2.15
C ALA A 194 14.88 -9.06 2.08
N GLU A 195 15.52 -8.92 0.93
CA GLU A 195 16.97 -9.08 0.83
C GLU A 195 17.72 -8.12 1.74
N LYS A 196 17.43 -6.81 1.70
CA LYS A 196 18.10 -5.84 2.58
C LYS A 196 17.94 -6.16 4.07
N ILE A 197 16.77 -6.62 4.50
CA ILE A 197 16.52 -6.94 5.91
C ILE A 197 17.35 -8.14 6.35
N TYR A 198 17.45 -9.20 5.54
CA TYR A 198 18.07 -10.48 5.93
C TYR A 198 19.52 -10.66 5.44
N THR A 199 20.02 -9.83 4.53
CA THR A 199 21.42 -9.86 4.05
C THR A 199 22.37 -9.09 4.98
N GLU A 200 21.88 -8.16 5.80
CA GLU A 200 22.66 -7.45 6.83
C GLU A 200 23.12 -8.36 8.00
N VAL A 201 22.93 -9.69 7.92
CA VAL A 201 23.28 -10.68 8.98
C VAL A 201 24.60 -11.42 8.68
N LYS A 202 25.27 -11.13 7.57
CA LYS A 202 26.63 -11.65 7.30
C LYS A 202 27.67 -10.55 7.48
N LYS A 203 27.95 -10.15 8.72
CA LYS A 203 29.24 -9.59 9.13
C LYS A 203 29.52 -9.99 10.57
#